data_AF-A0A6J6FYV4-F1
#
_entry.id   AF-A0A6J6FYV4-F1
#
_cell.length_a   1.000
_cell.length_b   1.000
_cell.length_c   1.000
_cell.angle_alpha   90.00
_cell.angle_beta   90.00
_cell.angle_gamma   90.00
#
_symmetry.space_group_name_H-M   'P 1'
#
loop_
_entity.id
_entity.type
_entity.pdbx_description
1 polymer ?
#
loop_
_entity_poly.entity_id
_entity_poly.type
_entity_poly.pdbx_seq_one_letter_code
_entity_poly.pdbx_strand_id
1 'polypeptide(L)' 'MGLEEKLPSGIVLTSVEKLAGYMRKNSLWPATFGLACCAIEMMAAGAGRYDLARFGMEVFRAAPRQAD' A
#
# COMPACT_ATOMS: atom_id res chain seq x y z
N MET A 1 -8.75 -11.00 2.46
CA MET A 1 -9.56 -11.50 3.59
C MET A 1 -10.18 -10.29 4.28
N GLY A 2 -11.37 -9.87 3.83
CA GLY A 2 -12.09 -8.72 4.36
C GLY A 2 -12.82 -9.06 5.65
N LEU A 3 -13.19 -8.04 6.43
CA LEU A 3 -14.05 -8.21 7.62
C LEU A 3 -15.46 -8.72 7.26
N GLU A 4 -15.82 -8.69 5.97
CA GLU A 4 -17.10 -9.08 5.39
C GLU A 4 -17.48 -10.54 5.67
N GLU A 5 -16.50 -11.44 5.76
CA GLU A 5 -16.75 -12.89 5.90
C GLU A 5 -17.01 -13.32 7.35
N LYS A 6 -16.74 -12.44 8.34
CA LYS A 6 -16.79 -12.80 9.77
C LYS A 6 -17.90 -12.16 10.60
N LEU A 7 -18.62 -11.14 10.11
CA LEU A 7 -19.59 -10.37 10.92
C LEU A 7 -20.88 -10.00 10.17
N PRO A 8 -22.06 -10.00 10.84
CA PRO A 8 -23.35 -9.66 10.23
C PRO A 8 -23.41 -8.19 9.80
N SER A 9 -23.82 -7.93 8.56
CA SER A 9 -23.72 -6.65 7.87
C SER A 9 -24.63 -5.54 8.44
N GLY A 10 -24.06 -4.36 8.67
CA GLY A 10 -24.76 -3.16 9.13
C GLY A 10 -24.01 -1.87 8.77
N ILE A 11 -24.69 -0.72 8.86
CA ILE A 11 -24.16 0.60 8.45
C ILE A 11 -22.83 0.92 9.17
N VAL A 12 -22.71 0.55 10.45
CA VAL A 12 -21.50 0.76 11.26
C VAL A 12 -20.30 -0.05 10.73
N LEU A 13 -20.51 -1.30 10.28
CA LEU A 13 -19.42 -2.10 9.69
C LEU A 13 -18.94 -1.49 8.38
N THR A 14 -19.86 -0.99 7.53
CA THR A 14 -19.45 -0.35 6.28
C THR A 14 -18.62 0.92 6.51
N SER A 15 -18.91 1.69 7.57
CA SER A 15 -18.12 2.85 7.96
C SER A 15 -16.74 2.47 8.49
N VAL A 16 -16.67 1.44 9.36
CA VAL A 16 -15.40 0.93 9.90
C VAL A 16 -14.54 0.34 8.80
N GLU A 17 -15.14 -0.36 7.85
CA GLU A 17 -14.44 -0.95 6.72
C GLU A 17 -13.93 0.12 5.74
N LYS A 18 -14.74 1.15 5.45
CA LYS A 18 -14.29 2.31 4.67
C LYS A 18 -13.08 2.98 5.33
N LEU A 19 -13.10 3.14 6.66
CA LEU A 19 -11.97 3.68 7.39
C LEU A 19 -10.74 2.77 7.30
N ALA A 20 -10.89 1.47 7.55
CA ALA A 20 -9.80 0.50 7.48
C ALA A 20 -9.22 0.34 6.05
N GLY A 21 -10.07 0.42 5.03
CA GLY A 21 -9.65 0.46 3.63
C GLY A 21 -8.91 1.76 3.27
N TYR A 22 -9.39 2.89 3.78
CA TYR A 22 -8.70 4.17 3.63
C TYR A 22 -7.31 4.15 4.28
N MET A 23 -7.18 3.60 5.49
CA MET A 23 -5.90 3.48 6.17
C MET A 23 -4.91 2.65 5.34
N ARG A 24 -5.31 1.45 4.88
CA ARG A 24 -4.45 0.58 4.05
C ARG A 24 -4.04 1.23 2.73
N LYS A 25 -4.96 1.95 2.07
CA LYS A 25 -4.66 2.62 0.79
C LYS A 25 -3.62 3.75 0.92
N ASN A 26 -3.60 4.45 2.05
CA ASN A 26 -2.70 5.60 2.25
C ASN A 26 -1.38 5.23 2.95
N SER A 27 -1.18 3.96 3.32
CA SER A 27 0.01 3.50 4.05
C SER A 27 0.70 2.31 3.36
N LEU A 28 0.68 2.26 2.04
CA LEU A 28 1.34 1.18 1.29
C LEU A 28 2.86 1.26 1.43
N TRP A 29 3.50 0.15 1.76
CA TRP A 29 4.93 -0.09 1.81
C TRP A 29 5.33 -1.04 0.67
N PRO A 30 5.73 -0.50 -0.49
CA PRO A 30 6.00 -1.32 -1.66
C PRO A 30 7.17 -2.28 -1.42
N ALA A 31 7.01 -3.53 -1.85
CA ALA A 31 8.11 -4.47 -1.94
C ALA A 31 9.06 -4.06 -3.07
N THR A 32 10.35 -3.86 -2.76
CA THR A 32 11.35 -3.60 -3.81
C THR A 32 11.64 -4.87 -4.58
N PHE A 33 11.11 -4.96 -5.79
CA PHE A 33 11.39 -6.09 -6.68
C PHE A 33 11.68 -5.61 -8.10
N GLY A 34 12.96 -5.32 -8.35
CA GLY A 34 13.46 -4.91 -9.65
C GLY A 34 14.07 -6.08 -10.42
N LEU A 35 13.48 -6.44 -11.57
CA LEU A 35 13.98 -7.54 -12.40
C LEU A 35 14.90 -7.07 -13.54
N ALA A 36 14.55 -5.97 -14.20
CA ALA A 36 15.20 -5.49 -15.42
C ALA A 36 15.09 -3.96 -15.53
N CYS A 37 14.92 -3.42 -16.74
CA CYS A 37 14.84 -1.97 -17.01
C CYS A 37 13.72 -1.25 -16.25
N CYS A 38 12.57 -1.90 -16.01
CA CYS A 38 11.47 -1.32 -15.22
C CYS A 38 11.86 -1.00 -13.77
N ALA A 39 12.94 -1.62 -13.26
CA ALA A 39 13.48 -1.28 -11.94
C ALA A 39 14.04 0.15 -11.90
N ILE A 40 14.61 0.63 -13.02
CA ILE A 40 15.16 1.99 -13.12
C ILE A 40 14.04 3.02 -13.09
N GLU A 41 12.93 2.73 -13.76
CA GLU A 41 11.73 3.56 -13.71
C GLU A 41 11.10 3.57 -12.31
N MET A 42 11.09 2.42 -11.62
CA MET A 42 10.65 2.33 -10.22
C MET A 42 11.51 3.19 -9.28
N MET A 43 12.83 3.15 -9.43
CA MET A 43 13.75 3.99 -8.66
C MET A 43 13.56 5.48 -8.95
N ALA A 44 13.35 5.84 -10.22
CA ALA A 44 13.08 7.23 -10.62
C ALA A 44 11.75 7.72 -10.06
N ALA A 45 10.72 6.86 -9.99
CA ALA A 45 9.43 7.18 -9.40
C ALA A 45 9.54 7.46 -7.88
N GLY A 46 10.41 6.73 -7.17
CA GLY A 46 10.70 6.97 -5.75
C GLY A 46 11.58 8.20 -5.49
N ALA A 47 12.28 8.72 -6.49
CA ALA A 47 13.12 9.91 -6.34
C ALA A 47 12.30 11.20 -6.33
N GLY A 48 12.87 12.29 -5.81
CA GLY A 48 12.17 13.56 -5.55
C GLY A 48 11.48 14.24 -6.76
N ARG A 49 11.76 13.79 -7.99
CA ARG A 49 11.09 14.32 -9.19
C ARG A 49 9.63 13.85 -9.31
N TYR A 50 9.35 12.61 -8.92
CA TYR A 50 8.01 12.01 -8.98
C TYR A 50 7.49 11.66 -7.58
N ASP A 51 8.39 11.34 -6.65
CA ASP A 51 8.19 11.22 -5.20
C ASP A 51 6.93 10.43 -4.79
N LEU A 52 7.05 9.10 -4.88
CA LEU A 52 6.03 8.17 -4.38
C LEU A 52 5.75 8.30 -2.87
N ALA A 53 6.63 8.95 -2.09
CA ALA A 53 6.39 9.16 -0.66
C ALA A 53 5.10 9.95 -0.39
N ARG A 54 4.66 10.78 -1.35
CA ARG A 54 3.38 11.52 -1.28
C ARG A 54 2.15 10.63 -1.10
N PHE A 55 2.22 9.38 -1.52
CA PHE A 55 1.12 8.42 -1.43
C PHE A 55 1.29 7.42 -0.27
N GLY A 56 2.20 7.70 0.68
CA GLY A 56 2.55 6.80 1.78
C GLY A 56 3.59 5.73 1.42
N MET A 57 4.01 5.69 0.15
CA MET A 57 5.00 4.76 -0.41
C MET A 57 6.44 5.28 -0.25
N GLU A 58 6.76 5.79 0.94
CA GLU A 58 8.09 6.36 1.22
C GLU A 58 9.14 5.25 1.39
N VAL A 59 8.74 4.16 2.05
CA VAL A 59 9.66 3.09 2.42
C VAL A 59 9.44 1.88 1.54
N PHE A 60 10.37 1.73 0.62
CA PHE A 60 10.55 0.57 -0.22
C PHE A 60 11.21 -0.57 0.61
N ARG A 61 10.42 -1.60 0.96
CA ARG A 61 10.86 -2.70 1.84
C ARG A 61 11.48 -3.83 1.03
N ALA A 62 12.69 -4.24 1.40
CA ALA A 62 13.39 -5.36 0.77
C ALA A 62 12.92 -6.74 1.27
N ALA A 63 12.33 -6.79 2.47
CA ALA A 63 11.82 -8.03 3.04
C ALA A 63 10.33 -8.20 2.71
N PRO A 64 9.91 -9.32 2.09
CA PRO A 64 8.52 -9.54 1.68
C PRO A 64 7.53 -9.64 2.86
N ARG A 65 8.02 -9.90 4.08
CA ARG A 65 7.16 -9.91 5.29
C ARG A 65 6.87 -8.52 5.84
N GLN A 66 7.62 -7.52 5.40
CA GLN A 66 7.50 -6.14 5.85
C GLN A 66 6.75 -5.29 4.83
N ALA A 67 6.55 -5.77 3.61
CA ALA A 67 5.75 -5.11 2.59
C ALA A 67 4.30 -5.61 2.64
N ASP A 68 3.36 -4.76 2.24
CA ASP A 68 1.93 -5.04 2.13
C ASP A 68 1.42 -5.01 0.67
#